data_AF-A0A8W8JKQ3-F1
#
_entry.id   AF-A0A8W8JKQ3-F1
#
_cell.length_a   1.000
_cell.length_b   1.000
_cell.length_c   1.000
_cell.angle_alpha   90.00
_cell.angle_beta   90.00
_cell.angle_gamma   90.00
#
_symmetry.space_group_name_H-M   'P 1'
#
loop_
_entity.id
_entity.type
_entity.pdbx_description
1 polymer ?
#
loop_
_entity_poly.entity_id
_entity_poly.type
_entity_poly.pdbx_seq_one_letter_code
_entity_poly.pdbx_strand_id
1 'polypeptide(L)'
;MFSTIEVNIGNVHVQSTNCIDVNVAGGLHNQCMNHTMAVGNNTSERPHHTNYAIESIRIISFNNWPQFKHQTPQQLAEAGFFYAGYEDEVICFYCNGRLKNWKSNGVPWVQHARWFPHCPFVRIVKGNQFIRTIQDRFSQLDNKTGLEEENRQLKEQKTCKICLNAEVGVVFQPCGHLCCCVQCASALQKCPICRKRISGSVRTFIP
;
A
#
# COMPACT_ATOMS: atom_id res chain seq x y z
N MET A 1 24.70 30.08 -6.50
CA MET A 1 23.24 30.20 -6.25
C MET A 1 22.60 28.92 -6.77
N PHE A 2 22.08 27.97 -6.00
CA PHE A 2 21.69 27.92 -4.58
C PHE A 2 21.98 26.52 -4.00
N SER A 3 21.91 26.49 -2.68
CA SER A 3 22.23 25.54 -1.62
C SER A 3 21.69 24.10 -1.68
N THR A 4 22.49 23.23 -1.05
CA THR A 4 22.31 21.85 -0.61
C THR A 4 21.13 21.65 0.36
N ILE A 5 20.42 20.52 0.25
CA ILE A 5 19.79 19.82 1.38
C ILE A 5 20.33 18.39 1.35
N GLU A 6 21.16 18.05 2.33
CA GLU A 6 21.60 16.67 2.58
C GLU A 6 20.53 15.95 3.39
N VAL A 7 20.12 14.77 2.92
CA VAL A 7 19.47 13.77 3.75
C VAL A 7 20.37 12.54 3.76
N ASN A 8 21.17 12.45 4.81
CA ASN A 8 22.08 11.34 5.08
C ASN A 8 21.25 10.16 5.60
N ILE A 9 20.97 9.18 4.73
CA ILE A 9 20.50 7.86 5.14
C ILE A 9 21.71 6.92 4.95
N GLY A 10 22.30 6.55 6.09
CA GLY A 10 23.57 5.84 6.16
C GLY A 10 23.66 4.61 5.26
N ASN A 11 24.75 4.58 4.49
CA ASN A 11 25.52 3.44 3.99
C ASN A 11 24.77 2.13 3.75
N VAL A 12 24.29 1.94 2.51
CA VAL A 12 24.46 0.67 1.80
C VAL A 12 24.88 0.98 0.36
N HIS A 13 26.15 0.70 0.08
CA HIS A 13 26.70 0.69 -1.27
C HIS A 13 26.43 -0.70 -1.86
N VAL A 14 25.52 -0.81 -2.83
CA VAL A 14 25.35 -2.04 -3.63
C VAL A 14 26.08 -1.82 -4.94
N GLN A 15 27.30 -2.35 -5.02
CA GLN A 15 28.01 -2.47 -6.29
C GLN A 15 27.52 -3.69 -7.05
N SER A 16 27.05 -3.45 -8.28
CA SER A 16 26.96 -4.45 -9.33
C SER A 16 28.35 -4.79 -9.85
N THR A 17 28.72 -6.06 -9.86
CA THR A 17 29.84 -6.59 -10.68
C THR A 17 29.47 -8.01 -11.07
N ASN A 18 29.07 -8.24 -12.33
CA ASN A 18 29.92 -8.67 -13.44
C ASN A 18 30.50 -10.08 -13.22
N CYS A 19 29.94 -11.03 -13.96
CA CYS A 19 30.53 -12.33 -14.25
C CYS A 19 31.91 -12.14 -14.89
N ILE A 20 32.89 -12.92 -14.48
CA ILE A 20 34.15 -13.07 -15.20
C ILE A 20 34.34 -14.57 -15.41
N ASP A 21 34.42 -14.98 -16.68
CA ASP A 21 34.83 -16.33 -17.06
C ASP A 21 36.30 -16.53 -16.71
N VAL A 22 36.60 -17.61 -15.99
CA VAL A 22 37.95 -18.16 -15.86
C VAL A 22 37.92 -19.63 -16.24
N ASN A 23 38.61 -19.93 -17.33
CA ASN A 23 38.90 -21.27 -17.79
C ASN A 23 40.01 -21.87 -16.92
N VAL A 24 39.73 -22.95 -16.18
CA VAL A 24 40.74 -23.70 -15.44
C VAL A 24 40.69 -25.16 -15.83
N ALA A 25 41.81 -25.63 -16.36
CA ALA A 25 42.06 -27.02 -16.73
C ALA A 25 42.02 -27.94 -15.49
N GLY A 26 41.35 -29.08 -15.64
CA GLY A 26 41.67 -30.33 -14.94
C GLY A 26 41.25 -30.42 -13.47
N GLY A 27 40.06 -30.98 -13.22
CA GLY A 27 39.70 -31.54 -11.92
C GLY A 27 38.18 -31.58 -11.68
N LEU A 28 37.59 -32.77 -11.69
CA LEU A 28 36.20 -32.97 -11.24
C LEU A 28 36.12 -32.76 -9.72
N HIS A 29 35.64 -31.60 -9.30
CA HIS A 29 35.12 -31.41 -7.95
C HIS A 29 34.00 -30.36 -7.95
N ASN A 30 32.75 -30.79 -8.13
CA ASN A 30 31.59 -29.92 -7.86
C ASN A 30 31.40 -29.82 -6.35
N GLN A 31 32.06 -28.81 -5.76
CA GLN A 31 31.77 -28.37 -4.40
C GLN A 31 30.50 -27.52 -4.41
N CYS A 32 29.37 -28.18 -4.18
CA CYS A 32 28.14 -27.53 -3.76
C CYS A 32 28.39 -26.92 -2.38
N MET A 33 28.51 -25.59 -2.28
CA MET A 33 28.64 -24.90 -0.99
C MET A 33 27.39 -24.05 -0.71
N ASN A 34 26.52 -24.64 0.11
CA ASN A 34 26.02 -24.05 1.36
C ASN A 34 25.35 -22.67 1.29
N HIS A 35 24.09 -22.64 0.84
CA HIS A 35 23.11 -21.84 1.60
C HIS A 35 22.75 -22.60 2.87
N THR A 36 23.52 -22.36 3.93
CA THR A 36 23.16 -22.78 5.29
C THR A 36 21.76 -22.24 5.57
N MET A 37 20.77 -23.12 5.64
CA MET A 37 19.48 -22.78 6.22
C MET A 37 19.76 -22.34 7.66
N ALA A 38 19.53 -21.07 7.97
CA ALA A 38 19.53 -20.61 9.34
C ALA A 38 18.44 -21.37 10.10
N VAL A 39 18.83 -22.45 10.79
CA VAL A 39 17.98 -23.16 11.74
C VAL A 39 17.94 -22.28 13.00
N GLY A 40 17.02 -21.31 12.98
CA GLY A 40 16.61 -20.52 14.14
C GLY A 40 15.31 -21.10 14.71
N ASN A 41 15.30 -21.35 16.02
CA ASN A 41 14.29 -22.12 16.73
C ASN A 41 12.82 -21.70 16.52
N ASN A 42 12.00 -22.73 16.26
CA ASN A 42 10.56 -22.87 16.50
C ASN A 42 9.56 -22.09 15.61
N THR A 43 9.44 -22.51 14.34
CA THR A 43 8.14 -22.63 13.66
C THR A 43 8.14 -23.91 12.81
N SER A 44 7.34 -24.90 13.20
CA SER A 44 7.25 -26.23 12.60
C SER A 44 6.49 -26.25 11.27
N GLU A 45 6.82 -25.40 10.30
CA GLU A 45 6.08 -25.35 9.04
C GLU A 45 6.98 -25.68 7.86
N ARG A 46 6.62 -26.73 7.11
CA ARG A 46 7.26 -27.08 5.84
C ARG A 46 6.67 -26.22 4.72
N PRO A 47 7.40 -25.97 3.62
CA PRO A 47 6.82 -25.29 2.47
C PRO A 47 5.58 -26.02 1.96
N HIS A 48 4.49 -25.30 1.72
CA HIS A 48 3.26 -25.86 1.15
C HIS A 48 3.45 -26.44 -0.25
N HIS A 49 4.35 -25.86 -1.05
CA HIS A 49 4.63 -26.26 -2.42
C HIS A 49 6.13 -26.56 -2.59
N THR A 50 6.55 -27.76 -2.20
CA THR A 50 7.96 -28.18 -2.24
C THR A 50 8.56 -28.16 -3.65
N ASN A 51 7.77 -28.44 -4.69
CA ASN A 51 8.21 -28.37 -6.09
C ASN A 51 8.62 -26.95 -6.53
N TYR A 52 8.15 -25.93 -5.82
CA TYR A 52 8.46 -24.52 -6.06
C TYR A 52 9.44 -23.94 -5.02
N ALA A 53 10.09 -24.78 -4.21
CA ALA A 53 11.11 -24.34 -3.26
C ALA A 53 12.36 -23.76 -3.97
N ILE A 54 12.67 -24.29 -5.15
CA ILE A 54 13.78 -23.80 -5.98
C ILE A 54 13.32 -22.57 -6.78
N GLU A 55 14.07 -21.48 -6.66
CA GLU A 55 13.73 -20.20 -7.31
C GLU A 55 13.65 -20.28 -8.83
N SER A 56 14.58 -20.99 -9.48
CA SER A 56 14.56 -21.15 -10.94
C SER A 56 13.28 -21.82 -11.45
N ILE A 57 12.72 -22.77 -10.67
CA ILE A 57 11.43 -23.40 -11.00
C ILE A 57 10.28 -22.39 -10.88
N ARG A 58 10.34 -21.51 -9.88
CA ARG A 58 9.37 -20.40 -9.77
C ARG A 58 9.48 -19.46 -10.97
N ILE A 59 10.69 -19.07 -11.39
CA ILE A 59 10.89 -18.22 -12.57
C ILE A 59 10.29 -18.88 -13.82
N ILE A 60 10.53 -20.17 -14.04
CA ILE A 60 10.02 -20.91 -15.20
C ILE A 60 8.49 -20.93 -15.24
N SER A 61 7.81 -20.93 -14.08
CA SER A 61 6.34 -20.90 -14.04
C SER A 61 5.73 -19.67 -14.73
N PHE A 62 6.48 -18.57 -14.88
CA PHE A 62 6.02 -17.31 -15.46
C PHE A 62 6.07 -17.25 -16.99
N ASN A 63 6.19 -18.38 -17.70
CA ASN A 63 6.30 -18.41 -19.17
C ASN A 63 5.18 -17.62 -19.90
N ASN A 64 3.98 -17.54 -19.30
CA ASN A 64 2.83 -16.80 -19.84
C ASN A 64 2.38 -15.65 -18.92
N TRP A 65 3.31 -15.05 -18.17
CA TRP A 65 2.99 -13.89 -17.34
C TRP A 65 2.58 -12.69 -18.22
N PRO A 66 1.53 -11.93 -17.88
CA PRO A 66 1.04 -10.87 -18.76
C PRO A 66 2.09 -9.77 -18.97
N GLN A 67 2.40 -9.47 -20.24
CA GLN A 67 3.49 -8.56 -20.61
C GLN A 67 3.30 -7.11 -20.14
N PHE A 68 2.06 -6.69 -19.89
CA PHE A 68 1.74 -5.34 -19.40
C PHE A 68 1.93 -5.20 -17.87
N LYS A 69 2.34 -6.25 -17.17
CA LYS A 69 2.65 -6.18 -15.74
C LYS A 69 4.08 -5.70 -15.52
N HIS A 70 4.23 -4.82 -14.55
CA HIS A 70 5.51 -4.23 -14.19
C HIS A 70 6.36 -5.15 -13.30
N GLN A 71 5.71 -6.07 -12.58
CA GLN A 71 6.39 -7.04 -11.74
C GLN A 71 7.06 -8.08 -12.65
N THR A 72 8.38 -8.16 -12.59
CA THR A 72 9.12 -9.14 -13.39
C THR A 72 9.03 -10.53 -12.76
N PRO A 73 9.14 -11.61 -13.57
CA PRO A 73 9.24 -12.98 -13.05
C PRO A 73 10.32 -13.14 -11.97
N GLN A 74 11.47 -12.48 -12.13
CA GLN A 74 12.56 -12.50 -11.17
C GLN A 74 12.14 -11.89 -9.83
N GLN A 75 11.53 -10.69 -9.83
CA GLN A 75 11.08 -10.03 -8.60
C GLN A 75 10.01 -10.84 -7.85
N LEU A 76 9.11 -11.48 -8.59
CA LEU A 76 8.05 -12.32 -8.02
C LEU A 76 8.63 -13.62 -7.45
N ALA A 77 9.50 -14.30 -8.20
CA ALA A 77 10.15 -15.53 -7.78
C ALA A 77 11.07 -15.31 -6.57
N GLU A 78 11.85 -14.23 -6.54
CA GLU A 78 12.70 -13.85 -5.41
C GLU A 78 11.85 -13.66 -4.14
N ALA A 79 10.68 -13.01 -4.26
CA ALA A 79 9.72 -12.84 -3.17
C ALA A 79 8.95 -14.11 -2.78
N GLY A 80 9.31 -15.27 -3.35
CA GLY A 80 8.76 -16.58 -3.02
C GLY A 80 7.52 -16.97 -3.81
N PHE A 81 7.17 -16.24 -4.87
CA PHE A 81 5.97 -16.48 -5.65
C PHE A 81 6.23 -17.29 -6.93
N PHE A 82 5.31 -18.17 -7.28
CA PHE A 82 5.21 -18.79 -8.61
C PHE A 82 3.88 -18.41 -9.25
N TYR A 83 3.81 -18.46 -10.59
CA TYR A 83 2.62 -18.10 -11.34
C TYR A 83 1.52 -19.17 -11.20
N ALA A 84 0.29 -18.76 -10.95
CA ALA A 84 -0.86 -19.66 -10.91
C ALA A 84 -1.29 -20.17 -12.30
N GLY A 85 -0.79 -19.56 -13.38
CA GLY A 85 -1.10 -19.93 -14.76
C GLY A 85 -2.26 -19.16 -15.39
N TYR A 86 -2.91 -18.24 -14.65
CA TYR A 86 -3.99 -17.41 -15.15
C TYR A 86 -3.94 -15.99 -14.58
N GLU A 87 -4.45 -15.04 -15.37
CA GLU A 87 -4.46 -13.60 -15.06
C GLU A 87 -3.09 -13.10 -14.58
N ASP A 88 -3.05 -12.40 -13.43
CA ASP A 88 -1.83 -11.97 -12.77
C ASP A 88 -1.70 -12.59 -11.38
N GLU A 89 -2.27 -13.78 -11.20
CA GLU A 89 -2.30 -14.41 -9.90
C GLU A 89 -1.01 -15.19 -9.63
N VAL A 90 -0.44 -14.97 -8.44
CA VAL A 90 0.77 -15.64 -7.97
C VAL A 90 0.55 -16.26 -6.61
N ILE A 91 1.28 -17.36 -6.32
CA ILE A 91 1.13 -18.16 -5.11
C ILE A 91 2.49 -18.28 -4.44
N CYS A 92 2.55 -18.03 -3.13
CA CYS A 92 3.78 -18.25 -2.37
C CYS A 92 4.00 -19.76 -2.18
N PHE A 93 5.21 -20.23 -2.50
CA PHE A 93 5.56 -21.65 -2.33
C PHE A 93 5.53 -22.10 -0.86
N TYR A 94 5.78 -21.18 0.07
CA TYR A 94 5.95 -21.52 1.49
C TYR A 94 4.64 -21.43 2.26
N CYS A 95 3.99 -20.26 2.27
CA CYS A 95 2.77 -20.00 3.07
C CYS A 95 1.47 -20.21 2.31
N ASN A 96 1.53 -20.59 1.02
CA ASN A 96 0.38 -20.72 0.12
C ASN A 96 -0.43 -19.41 -0.09
N GLY A 97 0.10 -18.26 0.33
CA GLY A 97 -0.55 -16.96 0.14
C GLY A 97 -0.68 -16.59 -1.33
N ARG A 98 -1.87 -16.17 -1.75
CA ARG A 98 -2.21 -15.85 -3.16
C ARG A 98 -2.39 -14.33 -3.33
N LEU A 99 -1.77 -13.76 -4.35
CA LEU A 99 -1.90 -12.33 -4.69
C LEU A 99 -2.27 -12.16 -6.17
N LYS A 100 -3.18 -11.24 -6.45
CA LYS A 100 -3.66 -10.87 -7.78
C LYS A 100 -3.96 -9.38 -7.86
N ASN A 101 -4.37 -8.88 -9.02
CA ASN A 101 -4.68 -7.47 -9.28
C ASN A 101 -3.48 -6.54 -8.99
N TRP A 102 -2.29 -6.95 -9.45
CA TRP A 102 -1.05 -6.22 -9.27
C TRP A 102 -1.10 -4.86 -9.94
N LYS A 103 -0.87 -3.82 -9.13
CA LYS A 103 -0.67 -2.43 -9.57
C LYS A 103 0.77 -2.24 -10.04
N SER A 104 1.01 -1.27 -10.91
CA SER A 104 2.35 -0.99 -11.47
C SER A 104 3.42 -0.68 -10.40
N ASN A 105 3.03 -0.09 -9.27
CA ASN A 105 3.91 0.22 -8.14
C ASN A 105 3.97 -0.88 -7.06
N GLY A 106 3.34 -2.04 -7.29
CA GLY A 106 3.30 -3.14 -6.34
C GLY A 106 4.65 -3.85 -6.24
N VAL A 107 5.40 -3.60 -5.16
CA VAL A 107 6.67 -4.31 -4.88
C VAL A 107 6.37 -5.69 -4.26
N PRO A 108 6.82 -6.82 -4.84
CA PRO A 108 6.44 -8.16 -4.39
C PRO A 108 6.69 -8.46 -2.91
N TRP A 109 7.90 -8.16 -2.40
CA TRP A 109 8.22 -8.34 -0.98
C TRP A 109 7.33 -7.51 -0.04
N VAL A 110 6.99 -6.28 -0.44
CA VAL A 110 6.11 -5.40 0.34
C VAL A 110 4.69 -5.95 0.37
N GLN A 111 4.17 -6.41 -0.78
CA GLN A 111 2.84 -7.02 -0.83
C GLN A 111 2.80 -8.32 -0.02
N HIS A 112 3.85 -9.14 -0.09
CA HIS A 112 3.93 -10.39 0.66
C HIS A 112 3.88 -10.12 2.18
N ALA A 113 4.71 -9.21 2.68
CA ALA A 113 4.70 -8.85 4.11
C ALA A 113 3.43 -8.12 4.55
N ARG A 114 2.79 -7.35 3.66
CA ARG A 114 1.52 -6.68 3.95
C ARG A 114 0.39 -7.69 4.16
N TRP A 115 0.22 -8.63 3.23
CA TRP A 115 -0.95 -9.51 3.20
C TRP A 115 -0.75 -10.82 3.96
N PHE A 116 0.49 -11.30 4.08
CA PHE A 116 0.83 -12.53 4.79
C PHE A 116 1.98 -12.29 5.80
N PRO A 117 1.81 -11.42 6.81
CA PRO A 117 2.87 -11.05 7.76
C PRO A 117 3.41 -12.22 8.60
N HIS A 118 2.67 -13.33 8.67
CA HIS A 118 3.09 -14.53 9.41
C HIS A 118 3.82 -15.55 8.54
N CYS A 119 4.00 -15.29 7.24
CA CYS A 119 4.71 -16.20 6.34
C CYS A 119 6.13 -16.51 6.86
N PRO A 120 6.46 -17.77 7.16
CA PRO A 120 7.79 -18.13 7.65
C PRO A 120 8.89 -17.76 6.66
N PHE A 121 8.65 -17.91 5.35
CA PHE A 121 9.62 -17.52 4.32
C PHE A 121 9.94 -16.02 4.35
N VAL A 122 8.93 -15.14 4.46
CA VAL A 122 9.16 -13.69 4.59
C VAL A 122 9.96 -13.38 5.85
N ARG A 123 9.61 -14.03 6.97
CA ARG A 123 10.33 -13.86 8.24
C ARG A 123 11.79 -14.31 8.13
N ILE A 124 12.04 -15.46 7.51
CA ILE A 124 13.39 -16.02 7.33
C ILE A 124 14.24 -15.11 6.44
N VAL A 125 13.70 -14.65 5.31
CA VAL A 125 14.48 -13.91 4.30
C VAL A 125 14.60 -12.41 4.60
N LYS A 126 13.53 -11.78 5.11
CA LYS A 126 13.48 -10.32 5.32
C LYS A 126 13.54 -9.89 6.80
N GLY A 127 13.27 -10.81 7.72
CA GLY A 127 13.27 -10.55 9.16
C GLY A 127 12.01 -9.86 9.70
N ASN A 128 11.81 -9.95 11.01
CA ASN A 128 10.64 -9.39 11.69
C ASN A 128 10.56 -7.86 11.62
N GLN A 129 11.70 -7.16 11.56
CA GLN A 129 11.70 -5.70 11.47
C GLN A 129 11.09 -5.22 10.15
N PHE A 130 11.41 -5.88 9.04
CA PHE A 130 10.79 -5.58 7.75
C PHE A 130 9.27 -5.74 7.81
N ILE A 131 8.78 -6.85 8.36
CA ILE A 131 7.35 -7.13 8.49
C ILE A 131 6.66 -6.04 9.32
N ARG A 132 7.19 -5.70 10.51
CA ARG A 132 6.63 -4.65 11.37
C ARG A 132 6.56 -3.30 10.67
N THR A 133 7.67 -2.85 10.07
CA THR A 133 7.70 -1.58 9.34
C THR A 133 6.63 -1.51 8.25
N ILE A 134 6.42 -2.60 7.52
CA ILE A 134 5.38 -2.67 6.48
C ILE A 134 3.98 -2.61 7.10
N GLN A 135 3.71 -3.41 8.14
CA GLN A 135 2.42 -3.40 8.84
C GLN A 135 2.09 -2.00 9.38
N ASP A 136 3.02 -1.39 10.13
CA ASP A 136 2.86 -0.07 10.72
C ASP A 136 2.60 1.01 9.66
N ARG A 137 3.36 0.99 8.55
CA ARG A 137 3.17 1.93 7.44
C ARG A 137 1.76 1.83 6.86
N PHE A 138 1.25 0.63 6.63
CA PHE A 138 -0.09 0.47 6.05
C PHE A 138 -1.21 0.82 7.04
N SER A 139 -1.06 0.48 8.33
CA SER A 139 -1.99 0.94 9.37
C SER A 139 -2.05 2.48 9.46
N GLN A 140 -0.91 3.16 9.35
CA GLN A 140 -0.86 4.62 9.33
C GLN A 140 -1.55 5.21 8.08
N LEU A 141 -1.36 4.60 6.91
CA LEU A 141 -2.02 5.03 5.68
C LEU A 141 -3.54 4.89 5.80
N ASP A 142 -4.02 3.75 6.30
CA ASP A 142 -5.45 3.50 6.48
C ASP A 142 -6.06 4.53 7.46
N ASN A 143 -5.39 4.79 8.59
CA ASN A 143 -5.80 5.83 9.55
C ASN A 143 -5.84 7.23 8.92
N LYS A 144 -4.80 7.59 8.14
CA LYS A 144 -4.73 8.88 7.45
C LYS A 144 -5.91 9.05 6.49
N THR A 145 -6.24 8.03 5.70
CA THR A 145 -7.37 8.09 4.77
C THR A 145 -8.70 8.28 5.50
N GLY A 146 -8.89 7.63 6.65
CA GLY A 146 -10.06 7.81 7.49
C GLY A 146 -10.19 9.25 8.03
N LEU A 147 -9.09 9.82 8.53
CA LEU A 147 -9.07 11.20 9.03
C LEU A 147 -9.32 12.23 7.92
N GLU A 148 -8.80 12.01 6.71
CA GLU A 148 -9.05 12.88 5.57
C GLU A 148 -10.53 12.85 5.12
N GLU A 149 -11.15 11.67 5.18
CA GLU A 149 -12.58 11.49 4.92
C GLU A 149 -13.45 12.25 5.94
N GLU A 150 -13.19 12.05 7.23
CA GLU A 150 -13.91 12.73 8.30
C GLU A 150 -13.77 14.25 8.19
N ASN A 151 -12.56 14.76 7.95
CA ASN A 151 -12.32 16.18 7.73
C ASN A 151 -13.08 16.70 6.50
N ARG A 152 -13.19 15.91 5.43
CA ARG A 152 -13.97 16.31 4.26
C ARG A 152 -15.45 16.42 4.60
N GLN A 153 -16.01 15.45 5.31
CA GLN A 153 -17.41 15.45 5.72
C GLN A 153 -17.72 16.61 6.67
N LEU A 154 -16.86 16.88 7.64
CA LEU A 154 -17.00 18.03 8.55
C LEU A 154 -16.96 19.35 7.80
N LYS A 155 -16.03 19.51 6.85
CA LYS A 155 -15.97 20.69 5.98
C LYS A 155 -17.25 20.83 5.18
N GLU A 156 -17.72 19.77 4.54
CA GLU A 156 -18.96 19.79 3.77
C GLU A 156 -20.16 20.19 4.62
N GLN A 157 -20.30 19.68 5.84
CA GLN A 157 -21.36 20.06 6.77
C GLN A 157 -21.32 21.54 7.14
N LYS A 158 -20.12 22.10 7.30
CA LYS A 158 -19.91 23.52 7.60
C LYS A 158 -20.01 24.42 6.36
N THR A 159 -20.03 23.87 5.13
CA THR A 159 -20.11 24.66 3.89
C THR A 159 -21.55 24.98 3.47
N CYS A 160 -21.78 26.23 3.05
CA CYS A 160 -23.03 26.73 2.49
C CYS A 160 -23.50 25.88 1.32
N LYS A 161 -24.73 25.33 1.42
CA LYS A 161 -25.30 24.44 0.39
C LYS A 161 -25.82 25.16 -0.86
N ILE A 162 -25.64 26.48 -0.94
CA ILE A 162 -26.08 27.31 -2.06
C ILE A 162 -24.89 27.70 -2.94
N CYS A 163 -23.87 28.33 -2.35
CA CYS A 163 -22.67 28.73 -3.10
C CYS A 163 -21.55 27.71 -3.07
N LEU A 164 -21.61 26.70 -2.18
CA LEU A 164 -20.59 25.67 -1.99
C LEU A 164 -19.17 26.19 -1.71
N ASN A 165 -19.05 27.46 -1.29
CA ASN A 165 -17.78 28.16 -1.17
C ASN A 165 -17.55 28.72 0.25
N ALA A 166 -18.56 29.38 0.82
CA ALA A 166 -18.47 30.00 2.15
C ALA A 166 -19.06 29.09 3.23
N GLU A 167 -18.64 29.29 4.48
CA GLU A 167 -19.23 28.57 5.63
C GLU A 167 -20.67 28.98 5.89
N VAL A 168 -21.46 28.04 6.43
CA VAL A 168 -22.79 28.32 6.97
C VAL A 168 -22.68 29.27 8.15
N GLY A 169 -23.57 30.26 8.22
CA GLY A 169 -23.48 31.30 9.26
C GLY A 169 -24.80 31.99 9.56
N VAL A 170 -25.92 31.47 9.06
CA VAL A 170 -27.25 32.06 9.26
C VAL A 170 -28.27 30.99 9.62
N VAL A 171 -29.00 31.22 10.71
CA VAL A 171 -30.15 30.43 11.14
C VAL A 171 -31.43 31.15 10.73
N PHE A 172 -32.34 30.44 10.06
CA PHE A 172 -33.64 31.00 9.64
C PHE A 172 -34.73 30.86 10.69
N GLN A 173 -35.51 31.91 10.93
CA GLN A 173 -36.69 31.87 11.81
C GLN A 173 -38.00 31.74 11.01
N PRO A 174 -39.01 31.02 11.55
CA PRO A 174 -39.01 30.31 12.84
C PRO A 174 -38.43 28.88 12.76
N CYS A 175 -37.89 28.44 11.61
CA CYS A 175 -37.62 27.03 11.37
C CYS A 175 -36.30 26.49 11.96
N GLY A 176 -35.38 27.35 12.38
CA GLY A 176 -34.11 26.97 13.02
C GLY A 176 -33.03 26.36 12.10
N HIS A 177 -33.25 26.28 10.78
CA HIS A 177 -32.29 25.61 9.90
C HIS A 177 -31.08 26.49 9.59
N LEU A 178 -29.89 25.91 9.70
CA LEU A 178 -28.58 26.48 9.38
C LEU A 178 -28.03 25.80 8.12
N CYS A 179 -28.18 26.42 6.95
CA CYS A 179 -27.84 25.76 5.68
C CYS A 179 -27.10 26.63 4.66
N CYS A 180 -26.92 27.92 4.92
CA CYS A 180 -26.23 28.82 3.99
C CYS A 180 -25.39 29.90 4.69
N CYS A 181 -24.50 30.53 3.92
CA CYS A 181 -23.71 31.66 4.34
C CYS A 181 -24.55 32.95 4.40
N VAL A 182 -23.97 34.00 4.97
CA VAL A 182 -24.60 35.32 5.10
C VAL A 182 -24.97 35.91 3.74
N GLN A 183 -24.10 35.76 2.74
CA GLN A 183 -24.31 36.32 1.40
C GLN A 183 -25.44 35.62 0.65
N CYS A 184 -25.57 34.29 0.78
CA CYS A 184 -26.67 33.56 0.14
C CYS A 184 -28.00 33.75 0.88
N ALA A 185 -27.98 33.99 2.19
CA ALA A 185 -29.19 34.16 2.98
C ALA A 185 -30.01 35.38 2.56
N SER A 186 -29.37 36.47 2.14
CA SER A 186 -30.06 37.72 1.77
C SER A 186 -30.97 37.58 0.54
N ALA A 187 -30.73 36.58 -0.30
CA ALA A 187 -31.53 36.31 -1.50
C ALA A 187 -32.74 35.39 -1.25
N LEU A 188 -32.98 34.95 -0.01
CA LEU A 188 -33.98 33.93 0.30
C LEU A 188 -35.20 34.45 1.05
N GLN A 189 -36.40 34.06 0.59
CA GLN A 189 -37.67 34.29 1.29
C GLN A 189 -38.26 33.03 1.94
N LYS A 190 -37.78 31.85 1.53
CA LYS A 190 -38.18 30.55 2.07
C LYS A 190 -36.93 29.73 2.39
N CYS A 191 -36.99 28.96 3.47
CA CYS A 191 -35.89 28.08 3.89
C CYS A 191 -35.63 26.98 2.85
N PRO A 192 -34.38 26.76 2.38
CA PRO A 192 -34.06 25.70 1.42
C PRO A 192 -34.33 24.27 1.94
N ILE A 193 -34.26 24.06 3.25
CA ILE A 193 -34.43 22.74 3.86
C ILE A 193 -35.92 22.38 4.02
N CYS A 194 -36.69 23.25 4.68
CA CYS A 194 -38.06 22.93 5.09
C CYS A 194 -39.13 23.76 4.37
N ARG A 195 -38.74 24.63 3.43
CA ARG A 195 -39.61 25.48 2.58
C ARG A 195 -40.52 26.48 3.32
N LYS A 196 -40.44 26.58 4.65
CA LYS A 196 -41.17 27.58 5.47
C LYS A 196 -40.72 29.00 5.11
N ARG A 197 -41.64 29.97 5.19
CA ARG A 197 -41.34 31.40 5.00
C ARG A 197 -40.35 31.86 6.07
N ILE A 198 -39.35 32.62 5.65
CA ILE A 198 -38.35 33.23 6.53
C ILE A 198 -38.93 34.54 7.06
N SER A 199 -39.18 34.62 8.37
CA SER A 199 -39.63 35.86 9.03
C SER A 199 -38.49 36.68 9.64
N GLY A 200 -37.32 36.04 9.83
CA GLY A 200 -36.12 36.65 10.35
C GLY A 200 -34.91 35.73 10.16
N SER A 201 -33.71 36.28 10.26
CA SER A 201 -32.45 35.54 10.14
C SER A 201 -31.47 35.97 11.23
N VAL A 202 -30.86 35.00 11.91
CA VAL A 202 -29.87 35.25 12.96
C VAL A 202 -28.50 34.81 12.45
N ARG A 203 -27.52 35.72 12.47
CA ARG A 203 -26.13 35.36 12.19
C ARG A 203 -25.58 34.58 13.37
N THR A 204 -24.95 33.44 13.08
CA THR A 204 -24.31 32.59 14.07
C THR A 204 -22.83 32.43 13.77
N PHE A 205 -22.05 32.16 14.82
CA PHE A 205 -20.65 31.80 14.73
C PHE A 205 -20.53 30.33 15.12
N ILE A 206 -20.03 29.50 14.20
CA ILE A 206 -19.77 28.08 14.45
C ILE A 206 -18.31 27.98 14.89
N PRO A 207 -18.02 27.56 16.14
CA PRO A 207 -16.65 27.36 16.60
C PRO A 207 -15.95 26.17 15.91
#